data_AF-A0A936C7X0-F1
#
_entry.id   AF-A0A936C7X0-F1
#
_cell.length_a   1.000
_cell.length_b   1.000
_cell.length_c   1.000
_cell.angle_alpha   90.00
_cell.angle_beta   90.00
_cell.angle_gamma   90.00
#
_symmetry.space_group_name_H-M   'P 1'
#
loop_
_entity.id
_entity.type
_entity.pdbx_description
1 polymer ?
#
loop_
_entity_poly.entity_id
_entity_poly.type
_entity_poly.pdbx_seq_one_letter_code
_entity_poly.pdbx_strand_id
1 'polypeptide(L)' 'MGTYSDSLYGDVGIVKQGDALAFRWQSMTQPLTHWHLDQFRGKFVLGQDLQLNFRIDGAGKVAGVDVEGLGTFNRKRSSP' A
#
# COMPACT_ATOMS: atom_id res chain seq x y z
N MET A 1 3.66 8.22 0.35
CA MET A 1 4.78 7.28 0.14
C MET A 1 5.25 6.75 1.50
N GLY A 2 5.67 5.50 1.58
CA GLY A 2 6.15 4.90 2.84
C GLY A 2 6.26 3.37 2.78
N THR A 3 6.92 2.79 3.77
CA THR A 3 7.01 1.34 3.96
C THR A 3 6.03 0.91 5.04
N TYR A 4 5.36 -0.21 4.83
CA TYR A 4 4.40 -0.81 5.74
C TYR A 4 4.78 -2.26 5.96
N SER A 5 4.63 -2.77 7.18
CA SER A 5 5.10 -4.10 7.55
C SER A 5 3.99 -4.94 8.17
N ASP A 6 4.00 -6.22 7.84
CA ASP A 6 3.22 -7.27 8.47
C ASP A 6 4.15 -8.43 8.86
N SER A 7 3.85 -9.12 9.96
CA SER A 7 4.71 -10.20 10.47
C SER A 7 4.75 -11.44 9.59
N LEU A 8 3.70 -11.70 8.80
CA LEU A 8 3.57 -12.88 7.95
C LEU A 8 4.06 -12.60 6.53
N TYR A 9 3.76 -11.41 5.99
CA TYR A 9 4.03 -11.06 4.59
C TYR A 9 5.25 -10.15 4.39
N GLY A 10 5.83 -9.65 5.47
CA GLY A 10 6.99 -8.76 5.45
C GLY A 10 6.65 -7.32 5.08
N ASP A 11 7.57 -6.66 4.40
CA ASP A 11 7.47 -5.23 4.08
C ASP A 11 6.86 -5.00 2.69
N VAL A 12 5.86 -4.12 2.62
CA VAL A 12 5.32 -3.54 1.39
C VAL A 12 5.64 -2.05 1.31
N GLY A 13 5.86 -1.53 0.11
CA GLY A 13 6.20 -0.14 -0.14
C GLY A 13 5.14 0.55 -1.00
N ILE A 14 4.77 1.77 -0.63
CA ILE A 14 4.02 2.68 -1.49
C ILE A 14 4.99 3.75 -1.97
N VAL A 15 5.37 3.68 -3.24
CA VAL A 15 6.36 4.56 -3.87
C VAL A 15 5.71 5.43 -4.93
N LYS A 16 6.33 6.55 -5.29
CA LYS A 16 5.91 7.35 -6.45
C LYS A 16 6.67 6.84 -7.67
N GLN A 17 5.96 6.57 -8.76
CA GLN A 17 6.52 6.15 -10.05
C GLN A 17 5.96 7.07 -11.13
N GLY A 18 6.81 7.97 -11.64
CA GLY A 18 6.34 9.08 -12.48
C GLY A 18 5.36 9.96 -11.70
N ASP A 19 4.18 10.20 -12.26
CA ASP A 19 3.11 10.98 -11.61
C ASP A 19 2.10 10.12 -10.80
N ALA A 20 2.26 8.80 -10.82
CA ALA A 20 1.38 7.87 -10.12
C ALA A 20 2.03 7.30 -8.85
N LEU A 21 1.20 6.72 -7.98
CA LEU A 21 1.68 5.85 -6.91
C LEU A 21 1.84 4.43 -7.45
N ALA A 22 2.73 3.66 -6.85
CA ALA A 22 2.91 2.25 -7.13
C ALA A 22 3.06 1.46 -5.82
N PHE A 23 2.48 0.27 -5.81
CA PHE A 23 2.68 -0.75 -4.78
C PHE A 23 3.90 -1.58 -5.12
N ARG A 24 4.83 -1.69 -4.17
CA ARG A 24 6.05 -2.50 -4.29
C ARG A 24 6.05 -3.57 -3.22
N TRP A 25 6.17 -4.82 -3.63
CA TRP A 25 6.33 -5.95 -2.71
C TRP A 25 7.30 -6.95 -3.33
N GLN A 26 8.37 -7.28 -2.59
CA GLN A 26 9.48 -8.08 -3.11
C GLN A 26 10.00 -7.53 -4.46
N SER A 27 10.04 -8.34 -5.51
CA SER A 27 10.45 -7.94 -6.87
C SER A 27 9.32 -7.32 -7.70
N MET A 28 8.09 -7.32 -7.19
CA MET A 28 6.92 -6.83 -7.91
C MET A 28 6.72 -5.33 -7.66
N THR A 29 6.46 -4.58 -8.72
CA THR A 29 5.98 -3.20 -8.66
C THR A 29 4.74 -3.07 -9.54
N GLN A 30 3.64 -2.59 -8.99
CA GLN A 30 2.37 -2.40 -9.70
C GLN A 30 1.89 -0.96 -9.55
N PRO A 31 1.53 -0.28 -10.66
CA PRO A 31 0.96 1.05 -10.58
C PRO A 31 -0.39 1.01 -9.85
N LEU A 32 -0.62 2.00 -9.01
CA LEU A 32 -1.87 2.22 -8.30
C LEU A 32 -2.65 3.33 -8.99
N THR A 33 -3.92 3.04 -9.24
CA THR A 33 -4.89 4.03 -9.70
C THR A 33 -5.73 4.46 -8.51
N HIS A 34 -5.87 5.76 -8.32
CA HIS A 34 -6.81 6.31 -7.34
C HIS A 34 -8.24 5.96 -7.76
N TRP A 35 -9.05 5.49 -6.82
CA TRP A 35 -10.43 5.08 -7.11
C TRP A 35 -11.45 5.97 -6.39
N HIS A 36 -11.63 5.80 -5.08
CA HIS A 36 -12.58 6.57 -4.27
C HIS A 36 -12.00 6.89 -2.89
N LEU A 37 -12.07 8.17 -2.47
CA LEU A 37 -11.59 8.64 -1.16
C LEU A 37 -10.14 8.17 -0.89
N ASP A 38 -9.94 7.36 0.14
CA ASP A 38 -8.63 6.82 0.55
C ASP A 38 -8.35 5.42 -0.04
N GLN A 39 -9.10 5.03 -1.08
CA GLN A 39 -8.96 3.73 -1.75
C GLN A 39 -8.17 3.85 -3.04
N PHE A 40 -7.19 2.97 -3.19
CA PHE A 40 -6.40 2.79 -4.39
C PHE A 40 -6.55 1.37 -4.90
N ARG A 41 -6.48 1.20 -6.23
CA ARG A 41 -6.51 -0.12 -6.88
C ARG A 41 -5.25 -0.35 -7.68
N GLY A 42 -4.64 -1.51 -7.49
CA GLY A 42 -3.59 -2.04 -8.36
C GLY A 42 -4.09 -3.28 -9.09
N LYS A 43 -3.48 -3.62 -10.24
CA LYS A 43 -3.70 -4.92 -10.87
C LYS A 43 -2.66 -5.89 -10.36
N PHE A 44 -3.08 -7.02 -9.77
CA PHE A 44 -2.16 -8.08 -9.39
C PHE A 44 -1.88 -9.02 -10.57
N VAL A 45 -0.77 -9.72 -10.52
CA VAL A 45 -0.46 -10.78 -11.49
C VAL A 45 -1.53 -11.87 -11.36
N LEU A 46 -2.08 -12.34 -12.50
CA LEU A 46 -3.23 -13.26 -12.63
C LEU A 46 -4.63 -12.61 -12.66
N GLY A 47 -4.74 -11.30 -12.84
CA GLY A 47 -6.03 -10.65 -13.14
C GLY A 47 -6.96 -10.45 -11.94
N GLN A 48 -6.44 -10.64 -10.72
CA GLN A 48 -7.12 -10.21 -9.51
C GLN A 48 -6.83 -8.73 -9.24
N ASP A 49 -7.86 -7.96 -8.92
CA ASP A 49 -7.70 -6.58 -8.49
C ASP A 49 -7.15 -6.58 -7.05
N LEU A 50 -6.10 -5.81 -6.84
CA LEU A 50 -5.53 -5.55 -5.52
C LEU A 50 -6.15 -4.25 -5.00
N GLN A 51 -7.05 -4.34 -4.03
CA GLN A 51 -7.60 -3.16 -3.37
C GLN A 51 -6.76 -2.79 -2.14
N LEU A 52 -6.34 -1.52 -2.09
CA LEU A 52 -5.61 -0.94 -0.98
C LEU A 52 -6.49 0.11 -0.30
N ASN A 53 -6.73 -0.08 0.99
CA ASN A 53 -7.46 0.86 1.82
C ASN A 53 -6.50 1.48 2.84
N PHE A 54 -6.25 2.79 2.74
CA PHE A 54 -5.38 3.47 3.69
C PHE A 54 -6.12 3.81 4.98
N ARG A 55 -5.51 3.51 6.12
CA ARG A 55 -6.01 3.86 7.45
C ARG A 55 -5.35 5.14 7.93
N ILE A 56 -6.17 6.11 8.33
CA ILE A 56 -5.73 7.41 8.83
C ILE A 56 -5.86 7.43 10.36
N ASP A 57 -4.86 7.99 11.06
CA ASP A 57 -4.91 8.21 12.51
C ASP A 57 -5.65 9.50 12.89
N GLY A 58 -5.82 9.74 14.20
CA GLY A 58 -6.46 10.96 14.71
C GLY A 58 -5.72 12.27 14.38
N ALA A 59 -4.50 12.21 13.85
CA ALA A 59 -3.73 13.36 13.39
C ALA A 59 -3.81 13.55 11.86
N GLY A 60 -4.67 12.81 11.16
CA GLY A 60 -4.81 12.90 9.71
C GLY A 60 -3.66 12.26 8.93
N LYS A 61 -2.82 11.44 9.58
CA LYS A 61 -1.69 10.77 8.93
C LYS A 61 -2.03 9.32 8.61
N VAL A 62 -1.50 8.83 7.48
CA VAL A 62 -1.58 7.41 7.14
C VAL A 62 -0.81 6.61 8.19
N ALA A 63 -1.53 5.74 8.90
CA ALA A 63 -1.02 4.86 9.95
C ALA A 63 -0.85 3.41 9.48
N GLY A 64 -1.57 3.00 8.42
CA GLY A 64 -1.50 1.66 7.88
C GLY A 64 -2.19 1.53 6.53
N VAL A 65 -2.09 0.34 5.94
CA VAL A 65 -2.79 -0.02 4.72
C VAL A 65 -3.32 -1.44 4.85
N ASP A 66 -4.59 -1.62 4.51
CA ASP A 66 -5.19 -2.94 4.36
C ASP A 66 -5.15 -3.31 2.88
N VAL A 67 -4.58 -4.46 2.58
CA VAL A 67 -4.42 -4.98 1.23
C VAL A 67 -5.33 -6.19 1.11
N GLU A 68 -6.38 -6.06 0.29
CA GLU A 68 -7.36 -7.13 0.07
C GLU A 68 -6.67 -8.39 -0.45
N GLY A 69 -7.00 -9.55 0.14
CA GLY A 69 -6.39 -10.84 -0.20
C GLY A 69 -4.98 -11.06 0.36
N LEU A 70 -4.37 -10.06 1.02
CA LEU A 70 -3.04 -10.17 1.62
C LEU A 70 -3.10 -9.98 3.14
N GLY A 71 -3.51 -8.82 3.63
CA GLY A 71 -3.58 -8.55 5.07
C GLY A 71 -3.45 -7.08 5.45
N THR A 72 -3.26 -6.85 6.74
CA THR A 72 -3.16 -5.50 7.33
C THR A 72 -1.71 -5.16 7.63
N PHE A 73 -1.22 -4.09 7.01
CA PHE A 73 0.16 -3.63 7.17
C PHE A 73 0.18 -2.33 7.97
N ASN A 74 1.02 -2.26 8.98
CA ASN A 74 1.21 -1.05 9.77
C ASN A 74 2.36 -0.23 9.20
N ARG A 75 2.22 1.10 9.20
CA ARG A 75 3.27 1.96 8.68
C ARG A 75 4.52 1.79 9.53
N LYS A 76 5.62 1.39 8.89
CA LYS A 76 6.92 1.30 9.53
C LYS A 76 7.35 2.72 9.88
N ARG A 77 7.64 2.99 11.15
CA ARG A 77 8.22 4.27 11.53
C ARG A 77 9.52 4.42 10.76
N SER A 78 9.61 5.43 9.91
CA SER A 78 10.90 5.90 9.43
C SER A 78 11.66 6.38 10.65
N SER A 79 12.72 5.65 11.04
CA SER A 79 13.68 6.20 12.00
C SER A 79 14.19 7.54 11.47
N PRO A 80 14.28 8.56 12.33
CA PRO A 80 14.82 9.87 11.96
C PRO A 80 16.29 9.79 11.53
#